data_AF-A0A3P1C2W8-F1
#
_entry.id   AF-A0A3P1C2W8-F1
#
_cell.length_a   1.000
_cell.length_b   1.000
_cell.length_c   1.000
_cell.angle_alpha   90.00
_cell.angle_beta   90.00
_cell.angle_gamma   90.00
#
_symmetry.space_group_name_H-M   'P 1'
#
loop_
_entity.id
_entity.type
_entity.pdbx_description
1 polymer ?
#
loop_
_entity_poly.entity_id
_entity_poly.type
_entity_poly.pdbx_seq_one_letter_code
_entity_poly.pdbx_strand_id
1 'polypeptide(L)'
;MKFVPRNEPEYFKDLNIDDKNYHKYFRQIRQDLIKEFNNKCGYCECDLNLTSLPNIDNFFPKSKFGKNAFEWESLILCCQVCNIRKANNFPTDDNENPLLINPSIEDPNEHIGLDVNSGLLTGFTEKGKVTISTLGLNRPELVELRRKSENVQQIQSIFPSINIEEDRKTIYQAFNENIKKILEVTSRLEDKSGEDKLIAYLLYANVITALETYLADVFVNTIFNNTLYLRKFVETYPRFKGNENAHKFTLSEIFTKYNKIEEIVTDEIIGIIYHNLQTIKPMFKDTFNVEFPKDMKKIFVAIQIRHDIVHRNGKTKMDKKTKVFAEHTIGKAEINDLIFETSKFVVEIDKQMMKL
;
A
#
# COMPACT_ATOMS: atom_id res chain seq x y z
N MET A 1 -16.35 -12.42 -1.30
CA MET A 1 -17.22 -13.13 -2.26
C MET A 1 -18.18 -12.08 -2.80
N LYS A 2 -18.50 -12.07 -4.09
CA LYS A 2 -19.41 -11.08 -4.68
C LYS A 2 -20.56 -11.74 -5.39
N PHE A 3 -21.69 -11.05 -5.40
CA PHE A 3 -22.82 -11.40 -6.23
C PHE A 3 -22.41 -11.30 -7.72
N VAL A 4 -22.76 -12.32 -8.50
CA VAL A 4 -22.48 -12.39 -9.93
C VAL A 4 -23.81 -12.55 -10.66
N PRO A 5 -24.35 -11.47 -11.25
CA PRO A 5 -25.57 -11.57 -12.04
C PRO A 5 -25.32 -12.47 -13.26
N ARG A 6 -26.14 -13.49 -13.42
CA ARG A 6 -25.97 -14.51 -14.47
C ARG A 6 -26.83 -14.18 -15.68
N ASN A 7 -26.23 -14.25 -16.87
CA ASN A 7 -26.93 -14.07 -18.14
C ASN A 7 -26.77 -15.36 -18.95
N GLU A 8 -27.70 -16.29 -18.77
CA GLU A 8 -27.68 -17.56 -19.50
C GLU A 8 -27.67 -17.32 -21.03
N PRO A 9 -26.63 -17.76 -21.75
CA PRO A 9 -26.59 -17.63 -23.20
C PRO A 9 -27.72 -18.43 -23.87
N GLU A 10 -28.33 -17.89 -24.91
CA GLU A 10 -29.45 -18.56 -25.59
C GLU A 10 -29.11 -19.97 -26.08
N TYR A 11 -27.88 -20.16 -26.58
CA TYR A 11 -27.38 -21.46 -27.04
C TYR A 11 -27.26 -22.50 -25.90
N PHE A 12 -27.22 -22.08 -24.64
CA PHE A 12 -27.06 -22.96 -23.50
C PHE A 12 -28.30 -23.84 -23.29
N LYS A 13 -29.48 -23.31 -23.60
CA LYS A 13 -30.77 -24.03 -23.49
C LYS A 13 -30.86 -25.27 -24.37
N ASP A 14 -30.14 -25.24 -25.49
CA ASP A 14 -30.09 -26.36 -26.44
C ASP A 14 -29.07 -27.44 -26.01
N LEU A 15 -28.27 -27.20 -24.97
CA LEU A 15 -27.27 -28.14 -24.48
C LEU A 15 -27.92 -29.16 -23.52
N ASN A 16 -27.98 -30.42 -23.93
CA ASN A 16 -28.39 -31.51 -23.04
C ASN A 16 -27.18 -32.00 -22.21
N ILE A 17 -26.82 -31.24 -21.17
CA ILE A 17 -25.66 -31.52 -20.32
C ILE A 17 -26.02 -32.58 -19.26
N ASP A 18 -25.17 -33.59 -19.11
CA ASP A 18 -25.27 -34.63 -18.08
C ASP A 18 -23.89 -35.08 -17.56
N ASP A 19 -23.90 -35.98 -16.57
CA ASP A 19 -22.70 -36.53 -15.94
C ASP A 19 -21.72 -37.21 -16.92
N LYS A 20 -22.21 -37.70 -18.07
CA LYS A 20 -21.40 -38.43 -19.05
C LYS A 20 -20.75 -37.50 -20.07
N ASN A 21 -21.37 -36.35 -20.35
CA ASN A 21 -20.97 -35.48 -21.45
C ASN A 21 -20.48 -34.07 -21.03
N TYR A 22 -20.59 -33.71 -19.75
CA TYR A 22 -20.34 -32.34 -19.28
C TYR A 22 -18.96 -31.78 -19.65
N HIS A 23 -17.92 -32.62 -19.67
CA HIS A 23 -16.55 -32.19 -20.02
C HIS A 23 -16.48 -31.50 -21.39
N LYS A 24 -17.28 -31.96 -22.36
CA LYS A 24 -17.35 -31.38 -23.70
C LYS A 24 -17.93 -29.97 -23.64
N TYR A 25 -19.07 -29.80 -22.98
CA TYR A 25 -19.79 -28.53 -22.89
C TYR A 25 -19.08 -27.53 -21.98
N PHE A 26 -18.44 -27.99 -20.90
CA PHE A 26 -17.62 -27.16 -20.01
C PHE A 26 -16.45 -26.51 -20.77
N ARG A 27 -15.96 -27.12 -21.85
CA ARG A 27 -14.96 -26.49 -22.71
C ARG A 27 -15.53 -25.32 -23.51
N GLN A 28 -16.77 -25.45 -23.98
CA GLN A 28 -17.48 -24.43 -24.77
C GLN A 28 -17.86 -23.22 -23.90
N ILE A 29 -18.48 -23.46 -22.74
CA ILE A 29 -19.07 -22.40 -21.92
C ILE A 29 -18.06 -21.65 -21.03
N ARG A 30 -16.84 -22.18 -20.85
CA ARG A 30 -15.84 -21.60 -19.92
C ARG A 30 -15.52 -20.14 -20.23
N GLN A 31 -15.46 -19.76 -21.50
CA GLN A 31 -15.15 -18.38 -21.88
C GLN A 31 -16.23 -17.40 -21.43
N ASP A 32 -17.49 -17.81 -21.46
CA ASP A 32 -18.61 -16.98 -21.00
C ASP A 32 -18.59 -16.85 -19.47
N LEU A 33 -18.33 -17.95 -18.75
CA LEU A 33 -18.15 -17.91 -17.30
C LEU A 33 -16.94 -17.05 -16.89
N ILE A 34 -15.81 -17.11 -17.61
CA ILE A 34 -14.66 -16.23 -17.35
C ILE A 34 -15.05 -14.76 -17.44
N LYS A 35 -15.88 -14.38 -18.42
CA LYS A 35 -16.37 -13.01 -18.57
C LYS A 35 -17.32 -12.64 -17.44
N GLU A 36 -18.32 -13.48 -17.13
CA GLU A 36 -19.30 -13.22 -16.07
C GLU A 36 -18.63 -13.03 -14.71
N PHE A 37 -17.68 -13.89 -14.37
CA PHE A 37 -16.95 -13.83 -13.10
C PHE A 37 -15.75 -12.87 -13.13
N ASN A 38 -15.58 -12.08 -14.20
CA ASN A 38 -14.48 -11.14 -14.39
C ASN A 38 -13.09 -11.75 -14.10
N ASN A 39 -12.87 -12.97 -14.60
CA ASN A 39 -11.66 -13.76 -14.39
C ASN A 39 -11.29 -13.97 -12.90
N LYS A 40 -12.27 -13.99 -12.00
CA LYS A 40 -12.08 -14.25 -10.56
C LYS A 40 -12.82 -15.50 -10.10
N CYS A 41 -12.33 -16.09 -9.02
CA CYS A 41 -13.01 -17.20 -8.36
C CYS A 41 -14.33 -16.73 -7.75
N GLY A 42 -15.45 -17.34 -8.12
CA GLY A 42 -16.78 -17.03 -7.58
C GLY A 42 -16.91 -17.23 -6.07
N TYR A 43 -16.01 -18.00 -5.46
CA TYR A 43 -15.97 -18.21 -4.02
C TYR A 43 -14.99 -17.28 -3.30
N CYS A 44 -13.69 -17.43 -3.59
CA CYS A 44 -12.65 -16.73 -2.84
C CYS A 44 -12.17 -15.41 -3.47
N GLU A 45 -12.64 -15.09 -4.67
CA GLU A 45 -12.31 -13.88 -5.43
C GLU A 45 -10.84 -13.68 -5.81
N CYS A 46 -10.01 -14.72 -5.69
CA CYS A 46 -8.68 -14.69 -6.28
C CYS A 46 -8.76 -14.61 -7.80
N ASP A 47 -7.80 -13.89 -8.38
CA ASP A 47 -7.60 -13.87 -9.83
C ASP A 47 -7.29 -15.27 -10.36
N LEU A 48 -7.90 -15.61 -11.49
CA LEU A 48 -7.77 -16.87 -12.19
C LEU A 48 -6.87 -16.71 -13.43
N ASN A 49 -6.55 -17.84 -14.09
CA ASN A 49 -5.73 -17.86 -15.31
C ASN A 49 -4.28 -17.37 -15.16
N LEU A 50 -3.76 -17.24 -13.93
CA LEU A 50 -2.36 -16.87 -13.70
C LEU A 50 -1.38 -18.02 -14.03
N THR A 51 -1.76 -19.26 -13.71
CA THR A 51 -0.90 -20.45 -13.90
C THR A 51 -1.61 -21.60 -14.61
N SER A 52 -2.94 -21.63 -14.58
CA SER A 52 -3.76 -22.70 -15.15
C SER A 52 -5.18 -22.21 -15.45
N LEU A 53 -5.88 -22.94 -16.32
CA LEU A 53 -7.28 -22.67 -16.63
C LEU A 53 -8.17 -22.88 -15.40
N PRO A 54 -9.18 -22.03 -15.18
CA PRO A 54 -10.10 -22.17 -14.06
C PRO A 54 -11.01 -23.38 -14.18
N ASN A 55 -11.45 -23.85 -13.01
CA ASN A 55 -12.42 -24.91 -12.89
C ASN A 55 -13.84 -24.34 -12.97
N ILE A 56 -14.77 -25.20 -13.41
CA ILE A 56 -16.21 -24.95 -13.32
C ILE A 56 -16.72 -25.95 -12.28
N ASP A 57 -17.13 -25.44 -11.14
CA ASP A 57 -17.76 -26.22 -10.08
C ASP A 57 -19.27 -26.29 -10.32
N ASN A 58 -19.87 -27.43 -10.01
CA ASN A 58 -21.31 -27.57 -9.92
C ASN A 58 -21.72 -27.27 -8.48
N PHE A 59 -22.35 -26.12 -8.24
CA PHE A 59 -22.79 -25.69 -6.92
C PHE A 59 -23.59 -26.80 -6.24
N PHE A 60 -24.63 -27.30 -6.92
CA PHE A 60 -25.28 -28.55 -6.56
C PHE A 60 -24.44 -29.74 -7.02
N PRO A 61 -24.01 -30.67 -6.13
CA PRO A 61 -23.23 -31.82 -6.52
C PRO A 61 -23.98 -32.71 -7.52
N LYS A 62 -23.40 -32.92 -8.69
CA LYS A 62 -24.00 -33.72 -9.76
C LYS A 62 -24.37 -35.14 -9.35
N SER A 63 -23.60 -35.75 -8.44
CA SER A 63 -23.87 -37.08 -7.88
C SER A 63 -25.16 -37.15 -7.04
N LYS A 64 -25.70 -36.01 -6.61
CA LYS A 64 -26.93 -35.91 -5.80
C LYS A 64 -28.09 -35.28 -6.55
N PHE A 65 -27.81 -34.32 -7.43
CA PHE A 65 -28.84 -33.44 -8.01
C PHE A 65 -29.05 -33.60 -9.52
N GLY A 66 -28.30 -34.50 -10.19
CA GLY A 66 -28.53 -34.85 -11.60
C GLY A 66 -28.55 -33.62 -12.51
N LYS A 67 -29.66 -33.38 -13.23
CA LYS A 67 -29.79 -32.27 -14.18
C LYS A 67 -29.67 -30.89 -13.54
N ASN A 68 -30.19 -30.70 -12.32
CA ASN A 68 -30.17 -29.40 -11.63
C ASN A 68 -28.74 -28.94 -11.32
N ALA A 69 -27.78 -29.88 -11.23
CA ALA A 69 -26.36 -29.55 -11.08
C ALA A 69 -25.80 -28.76 -12.27
N PHE A 70 -26.42 -28.90 -13.45
CA PHE A 70 -25.96 -28.32 -14.72
C PHE A 70 -26.76 -27.10 -15.17
N GLU A 71 -27.68 -26.58 -14.35
CA GLU A 71 -28.31 -25.28 -14.58
C GLU A 71 -27.26 -24.16 -14.56
N TRP A 72 -27.45 -23.09 -15.35
CA TRP A 72 -26.43 -22.06 -15.55
C TRP A 72 -25.99 -21.42 -14.22
N GLU A 73 -26.94 -21.14 -13.34
CA GLU A 73 -26.75 -20.55 -12.01
C GLU A 73 -26.03 -21.50 -11.03
N SER A 74 -26.05 -22.81 -11.31
CA SER A 74 -25.31 -23.83 -10.56
C SER A 74 -23.85 -23.93 -11.04
N LEU A 75 -23.50 -23.40 -12.21
CA LEU A 75 -22.12 -23.46 -12.73
C LEU A 75 -21.29 -22.29 -12.19
N ILE A 76 -20.37 -22.54 -11.27
CA ILE A 76 -19.54 -21.51 -10.64
C ILE A 76 -18.10 -21.61 -11.14
N LEU A 77 -17.59 -20.50 -11.69
CA LEU A 77 -16.17 -20.41 -12.03
C LEU A 77 -15.34 -20.32 -10.75
N CYS A 78 -14.36 -21.21 -10.57
CA CYS A 78 -13.56 -21.22 -9.35
C CYS A 78 -12.11 -21.65 -9.57
N CYS A 79 -11.28 -21.38 -8.56
CA CYS A 79 -9.92 -21.89 -8.49
C CYS A 79 -9.91 -23.36 -8.05
N GLN A 80 -8.82 -24.06 -8.36
CA GLN A 80 -8.63 -25.45 -8.01
C GLN A 80 -8.77 -25.71 -6.50
N VAL A 81 -8.29 -24.79 -5.65
CA VAL A 81 -8.37 -24.94 -4.18
C VAL A 81 -9.83 -24.95 -3.71
N CYS A 82 -10.66 -24.02 -4.18
CA CYS A 82 -12.07 -23.96 -3.81
C CYS A 82 -12.86 -25.14 -4.40
N ASN A 83 -12.57 -25.54 -5.64
CA ASN A 83 -13.18 -26.70 -6.27
C ASN A 83 -12.94 -28.00 -5.47
N ILE A 84 -11.70 -28.21 -4.99
CA ILE A 84 -11.33 -29.39 -4.18
C ILE A 84 -11.96 -29.34 -2.78
N ARG A 85 -11.95 -28.17 -2.13
CA ARG A 85 -12.51 -28.01 -0.77
C ARG A 85 -14.02 -28.21 -0.76
N LYS A 86 -14.72 -27.65 -1.74
CA LYS A 86 -16.15 -27.87 -1.90
C LYS A 86 -16.42 -29.32 -2.29
N ALA A 87 -15.89 -29.78 -3.42
CA ALA A 87 -16.17 -31.11 -3.96
C ALA A 87 -17.68 -31.47 -3.83
N ASN A 88 -18.01 -32.56 -3.14
CA ASN A 88 -19.38 -32.98 -2.84
C ASN A 88 -19.88 -32.52 -1.46
N ASN A 89 -19.10 -31.71 -0.72
CA ASN A 89 -19.51 -31.10 0.54
C ASN A 89 -20.61 -30.07 0.27
N PHE A 90 -21.84 -30.46 0.59
CA PHE A 90 -23.03 -29.66 0.38
C PHE A 90 -23.92 -29.76 1.63
N PRO A 91 -23.57 -29.03 2.71
CA PRO A 91 -24.32 -29.05 3.95
C PRO A 91 -25.71 -28.43 3.76
N THR A 92 -26.70 -28.99 4.43
CA THR A 92 -28.09 -28.53 4.41
C THR A 92 -28.61 -28.32 5.83
N ASP A 93 -29.66 -27.52 5.97
CA ASP A 93 -30.43 -27.41 7.22
C ASP A 93 -31.40 -28.60 7.39
N ASP A 94 -32.18 -28.58 8.47
CA ASP A 94 -33.18 -29.63 8.80
C ASP A 94 -34.30 -29.75 7.74
N ASN A 95 -34.50 -28.72 6.91
CA ASN A 95 -35.48 -28.70 5.82
C ASN A 95 -34.83 -29.00 4.45
N GLU A 96 -33.60 -29.51 4.43
CA GLU A 96 -32.80 -29.82 3.24
C GLU A 96 -32.41 -28.58 2.38
N ASN A 97 -32.52 -27.37 2.92
CA ASN A 97 -32.06 -26.17 2.21
C ASN A 97 -30.54 -26.03 2.26
N PRO A 98 -29.89 -25.53 1.19
CA PRO A 98 -28.43 -25.41 1.14
C PRO A 98 -27.88 -24.36 2.10
N LEU A 99 -26.86 -24.74 2.87
CA LEU A 99 -26.13 -23.86 3.79
C LEU A 99 -24.84 -23.28 3.18
N LEU A 100 -24.62 -23.44 1.88
CA LEU A 100 -23.58 -22.73 1.14
C LEU A 100 -24.15 -21.53 0.40
N ILE A 101 -23.45 -20.40 0.42
CA ILE A 101 -23.81 -19.23 -0.38
C ILE A 101 -23.58 -19.54 -1.86
N ASN A 102 -24.61 -19.37 -2.68
CA ASN A 102 -24.49 -19.39 -4.13
C ASN A 102 -24.41 -17.94 -4.66
N PRO A 103 -23.21 -17.48 -5.11
CA PRO A 103 -23.02 -16.10 -5.52
C PRO A 103 -23.81 -15.72 -6.78
N SER A 104 -24.40 -16.68 -7.47
CA SER A 104 -25.21 -16.47 -8.67
C SER A 104 -26.65 -16.06 -8.40
N ILE A 105 -27.18 -16.34 -7.19
CA ILE A 105 -28.61 -16.20 -6.88
C ILE A 105 -28.89 -15.38 -5.62
N GLU A 106 -27.91 -15.21 -4.74
CA GLU A 106 -28.04 -14.42 -3.50
C GLU A 106 -26.81 -13.56 -3.26
N ASP A 107 -26.98 -12.41 -2.60
CA ASP A 107 -25.87 -11.50 -2.30
C ASP A 107 -25.05 -12.02 -1.11
N PRO A 108 -23.76 -12.37 -1.29
CA PRO A 108 -22.92 -12.82 -0.19
C PRO A 108 -22.81 -11.80 0.97
N ASN A 109 -22.98 -10.49 0.71
CA ASN A 109 -22.89 -9.46 1.75
C ASN A 109 -24.02 -9.56 2.80
N GLU A 110 -25.14 -10.22 2.47
CA GLU A 110 -26.20 -10.51 3.44
C GLU A 110 -25.79 -11.57 4.46
N HIS A 111 -24.76 -12.37 4.14
CA HIS A 111 -24.36 -13.54 4.92
C HIS A 111 -22.98 -13.41 5.55
N ILE A 112 -22.05 -12.73 4.89
CA ILE A 112 -20.66 -12.59 5.32
C ILE A 112 -20.21 -11.13 5.25
N GLY A 113 -19.36 -10.74 6.20
CA GLY A 113 -18.69 -9.44 6.21
C GLY A 113 -17.18 -9.60 6.34
N LEU A 114 -16.45 -8.67 5.77
CA LEU A 114 -15.00 -8.58 5.90
C LEU A 114 -14.64 -7.66 7.06
N ASP A 115 -13.88 -8.17 8.03
CA ASP A 115 -13.15 -7.31 8.96
C ASP A 115 -11.90 -6.82 8.25
N VAL A 116 -11.97 -5.57 7.81
CA VAL A 116 -10.94 -4.88 7.03
C VAL A 116 -9.58 -4.85 7.74
N ASN A 117 -9.56 -4.86 9.08
CA ASN A 117 -8.31 -4.78 9.84
C ASN A 117 -7.60 -6.14 9.93
N SER A 118 -8.35 -7.22 9.95
CA SER A 118 -7.78 -8.57 10.08
C SER A 118 -7.69 -9.31 8.75
N GLY A 119 -8.48 -8.91 7.73
CA GLY A 119 -8.67 -9.63 6.49
C GLY A 119 -9.56 -10.88 6.63
N LEU A 120 -10.16 -11.08 7.82
CA LEU A 120 -11.01 -12.23 8.12
C LEU A 120 -12.44 -11.97 7.67
N LEU A 121 -13.06 -12.97 7.07
CA LEU A 121 -14.50 -13.00 6.85
C LEU A 121 -15.21 -13.52 8.10
N THR A 122 -16.29 -12.85 8.47
CA THR A 122 -17.20 -13.26 9.55
C THR A 122 -18.55 -13.60 8.94
N GLY A 123 -19.13 -14.74 9.32
CA GLY A 123 -20.47 -15.13 8.92
C GLY A 123 -21.52 -14.60 9.91
N PHE A 124 -22.43 -13.75 9.43
CA PHE A 124 -23.54 -13.22 10.22
C PHE A 124 -24.73 -14.18 10.26
N THR A 125 -24.83 -15.04 9.24
CA THR A 125 -25.84 -16.10 9.13
C THR A 125 -25.20 -17.48 9.22
N GLU A 126 -25.98 -18.52 9.49
CA GLU A 126 -25.49 -19.91 9.47
C GLU A 126 -24.92 -20.27 8.09
N LYS A 127 -25.58 -19.82 7.02
CA LYS A 127 -25.09 -19.97 5.64
C LYS A 127 -23.71 -19.35 5.45
N GLY A 128 -23.49 -18.15 5.98
CA GLY A 128 -22.19 -17.49 5.95
C GLY A 128 -21.11 -18.24 6.72
N LYS A 129 -21.40 -18.69 7.93
CA LYS A 129 -20.46 -19.45 8.77
C LYS A 129 -20.06 -20.77 8.11
N VAL A 130 -21.04 -21.53 7.62
CA VAL A 130 -20.83 -22.82 6.95
C VAL A 130 -20.07 -22.64 5.63
N THR A 131 -20.36 -21.58 4.88
CA THR A 131 -19.63 -21.26 3.65
C THR A 131 -18.15 -20.96 3.93
N ILE A 132 -17.86 -20.11 4.92
CA ILE A 132 -16.48 -19.75 5.28
C ILE A 132 -15.68 -20.99 5.71
N SER A 133 -16.27 -21.86 6.53
CA SER A 133 -15.60 -23.05 7.03
C SER A 133 -15.42 -24.11 5.94
N THR A 134 -16.46 -24.40 5.15
CA THR A 134 -16.43 -25.42 4.08
C THR A 134 -15.42 -25.07 2.99
N LEU A 135 -15.43 -23.82 2.51
CA LEU A 135 -14.54 -23.37 1.44
C LEU A 135 -13.16 -22.92 1.94
N GLY A 136 -12.96 -22.85 3.27
CA GLY A 136 -11.74 -22.34 3.88
C GLY A 136 -11.43 -20.92 3.42
N LEU A 137 -12.42 -20.02 3.49
CA LEU A 137 -12.29 -18.64 2.99
C LEU A 137 -11.39 -17.77 3.87
N ASN A 138 -11.05 -18.22 5.07
CA ASN A 138 -10.09 -17.59 5.99
C ASN A 138 -8.75 -18.35 6.08
N ARG A 139 -8.37 -19.09 5.03
CA ARG A 139 -7.01 -19.64 4.95
C ARG A 139 -5.97 -18.50 4.88
N PRO A 140 -4.76 -18.70 5.45
CA PRO A 140 -3.79 -17.61 5.65
C PRO A 140 -3.51 -16.78 4.40
N GLU A 141 -3.41 -17.42 3.23
CA GLU A 141 -3.05 -16.76 1.97
C GLU A 141 -4.14 -15.79 1.49
N LEU A 142 -5.42 -16.13 1.71
CA LEU A 142 -6.54 -15.25 1.36
C LEU A 142 -6.65 -14.07 2.31
N VAL A 143 -6.43 -14.33 3.60
CA VAL A 143 -6.46 -13.30 4.64
C VAL A 143 -5.38 -12.26 4.34
N GLU A 144 -4.16 -12.70 4.05
CA GLU A 144 -3.05 -11.82 3.66
C GLU A 144 -3.37 -11.01 2.39
N LEU A 145 -3.95 -11.64 1.37
CA LEU A 145 -4.30 -10.98 0.12
C LEU A 145 -5.36 -9.88 0.30
N ARG A 146 -6.38 -10.12 1.15
CA ARG A 146 -7.40 -9.10 1.47
C ARG A 146 -6.80 -7.92 2.22
N ARG A 147 -5.93 -8.18 3.19
CA ARG A 147 -5.22 -7.12 3.94
C ARG A 147 -4.37 -6.24 3.01
N LYS A 148 -3.57 -6.85 2.14
CA LYS A 148 -2.73 -6.09 1.19
C LYS A 148 -3.58 -5.23 0.27
N SER A 149 -4.70 -5.75 -0.23
CA SER A 149 -5.57 -5.02 -1.16
C SER A 149 -6.25 -3.82 -0.53
N GLU A 150 -6.62 -3.90 0.75
CA GLU A 150 -7.29 -2.81 1.49
C GLU A 150 -6.32 -1.83 2.13
N ASN A 151 -5.17 -2.29 2.61
CA ASN A 151 -4.11 -1.41 3.11
C ASN A 151 -3.59 -0.49 2.00
N VAL A 152 -3.46 -0.99 0.76
CA VAL A 152 -3.15 -0.14 -0.40
C VAL A 152 -4.22 0.94 -0.60
N GLN A 153 -5.51 0.62 -0.42
CA GLN A 153 -6.60 1.60 -0.56
C GLN A 153 -6.67 2.60 0.61
N GLN A 154 -6.41 2.16 1.85
CA GLN A 154 -6.33 3.04 3.01
C GLN A 154 -5.11 3.96 2.95
N ILE A 155 -3.94 3.42 2.60
CA ILE A 155 -2.71 4.20 2.37
C ILE A 155 -2.94 5.20 1.24
N GLN A 156 -3.58 4.81 0.13
CA GLN A 156 -3.98 5.75 -0.93
C GLN A 156 -5.02 6.78 -0.46
N SER A 157 -5.90 6.47 0.48
CA SER A 157 -6.86 7.44 1.02
C SER A 157 -6.22 8.47 1.97
N ILE A 158 -5.18 8.04 2.71
CA ILE A 158 -4.40 8.88 3.63
C ILE A 158 -3.35 9.70 2.86
N PHE A 159 -2.85 9.15 1.75
CA PHE A 159 -1.90 9.76 0.83
C PHE A 159 -2.47 9.70 -0.60
N PRO A 160 -3.42 10.59 -0.97
CA PRO A 160 -4.14 10.59 -2.25
C PRO A 160 -3.29 10.78 -3.50
N SER A 161 -1.97 10.87 -3.36
CA SER A 161 -1.00 11.06 -4.43
C SER A 161 -0.23 9.80 -4.82
N ILE A 162 -0.50 8.63 -4.22
CA ILE A 162 0.35 7.44 -4.41
C ILE A 162 -0.10 6.57 -5.61
N ASN A 163 0.67 6.59 -6.70
CA ASN A 163 0.56 5.72 -7.88
C ASN A 163 1.90 5.01 -8.22
N ILE A 164 1.89 3.67 -8.21
CA ILE A 164 2.98 2.77 -7.77
C ILE A 164 4.18 2.63 -8.75
N GLU A 165 4.02 2.87 -10.05
CA GLU A 165 5.13 2.80 -11.04
C GLU A 165 5.48 4.16 -11.66
N GLU A 166 4.56 5.12 -11.62
CA GLU A 166 4.81 6.52 -12.01
C GLU A 166 5.50 7.30 -10.87
N ASP A 167 5.27 6.94 -9.61
CA ASP A 167 5.60 7.80 -8.45
C ASP A 167 7.07 8.08 -8.18
N ARG A 168 8.00 7.13 -8.35
CA ARG A 168 9.41 7.42 -7.99
C ARG A 168 9.99 8.51 -8.89
N LYS A 169 9.64 8.45 -10.18
CA LYS A 169 9.96 9.51 -11.14
C LYS A 169 9.19 10.78 -10.81
N THR A 170 7.92 10.66 -10.42
CA THR A 170 7.08 11.80 -10.00
C THR A 170 7.61 12.50 -8.75
N ILE A 171 8.12 11.80 -7.73
CA ILE A 171 8.68 12.37 -6.49
C ILE A 171 9.94 13.19 -6.83
N TYR A 172 10.85 12.61 -7.62
CA TYR A 172 12.04 13.33 -8.07
C TYR A 172 11.69 14.50 -8.99
N GLN A 173 10.69 14.34 -9.88
CA GLN A 173 10.17 15.42 -10.72
C GLN A 173 9.53 16.53 -9.88
N ALA A 174 8.72 16.21 -8.87
CA ALA A 174 8.07 17.15 -7.98
C ALA A 174 9.12 17.97 -7.20
N PHE A 175 10.19 17.31 -6.71
CA PHE A 175 11.34 18.01 -6.14
C PHE A 175 11.94 19.01 -7.15
N ASN A 176 12.26 18.55 -8.36
CA ASN A 176 12.86 19.41 -9.39
C ASN A 176 11.94 20.56 -9.82
N GLU A 177 10.64 20.33 -9.93
CA GLU A 177 9.65 21.36 -10.24
C GLU A 177 9.55 22.41 -9.14
N ASN A 178 9.58 21.98 -7.87
CA ASN A 178 9.61 22.89 -6.73
C ASN A 178 10.89 23.74 -6.75
N ILE A 179 12.05 23.11 -6.93
CA ILE A 179 13.34 23.80 -7.08
C ILE A 179 13.31 24.79 -8.25
N LYS A 180 12.71 24.42 -9.39
CA LYS A 180 12.57 25.31 -10.55
C LYS A 180 11.72 26.55 -10.22
N LYS A 181 10.60 26.37 -9.50
CA LYS A 181 9.76 27.48 -9.03
C LYS A 181 10.53 28.39 -8.06
N ILE A 182 11.28 27.80 -7.13
CA ILE A 182 12.13 28.57 -6.19
C ILE A 182 13.17 29.38 -6.99
N LEU A 183 13.89 28.75 -7.93
CA LEU A 183 14.85 29.42 -8.80
C LEU A 183 14.23 30.59 -9.58
N GLU A 184 13.02 30.41 -10.12
CA GLU A 184 12.30 31.46 -10.84
C GLU A 184 12.04 32.67 -9.95
N VAL A 185 11.57 32.46 -8.72
CA VAL A 185 11.33 33.56 -7.77
C VAL A 185 12.65 34.17 -7.30
N THR A 186 13.66 33.35 -6.99
CA THR A 186 15.01 33.80 -6.63
C THR A 186 15.65 34.67 -7.72
N SER A 187 15.36 34.41 -8.99
CA SER A 187 15.87 35.22 -10.11
C SER A 187 15.36 36.66 -10.10
N ARG A 188 14.19 36.91 -9.50
CA ARG A 188 13.51 38.21 -9.41
C ARG A 188 13.92 39.04 -8.20
N LEU A 189 14.67 38.46 -7.26
CA LEU A 189 15.19 39.19 -6.10
C LEU A 189 16.22 40.21 -6.54
N GLU A 190 16.26 41.36 -5.86
CA GLU A 190 17.32 42.34 -6.05
C GLU A 190 18.66 41.82 -5.51
N ASP A 191 19.77 42.22 -6.18
CA ASP A 191 21.12 41.84 -5.74
C ASP A 191 21.56 42.57 -4.47
N LYS A 192 20.88 43.66 -4.09
CA LYS A 192 21.18 44.41 -2.86
C LYS A 192 20.62 43.66 -1.65
N SER A 193 21.52 43.22 -0.77
CA SER A 193 21.17 42.54 0.49
C SER A 193 20.33 43.45 1.40
N GLY A 194 19.02 43.21 1.50
CA GLY A 194 18.21 43.82 2.54
C GLY A 194 16.74 44.05 2.19
N GLU A 195 16.42 44.42 0.95
CA GLU A 195 15.04 44.80 0.58
C GLU A 195 14.12 43.58 0.51
N ASP A 196 14.59 42.47 -0.08
CA ASP A 196 13.80 41.23 -0.19
C ASP A 196 14.10 40.20 0.90
N LYS A 197 14.67 40.63 2.04
CA LYS A 197 15.19 39.71 3.07
C LYS A 197 14.19 38.66 3.55
N LEU A 198 12.93 39.06 3.76
CA LEU A 198 11.88 38.15 4.19
C LEU A 198 11.56 37.10 3.12
N ILE A 199 11.52 37.51 1.85
CA ILE A 199 11.30 36.60 0.73
C ILE A 199 12.49 35.64 0.60
N ALA A 200 13.72 36.14 0.73
CA ALA A 200 14.92 35.31 0.69
C ALA A 200 14.95 34.25 1.79
N TYR A 201 14.53 34.60 3.02
CA TYR A 201 14.38 33.65 4.13
C TYR A 201 13.34 32.56 3.81
N LEU A 202 12.17 32.95 3.29
CA LEU A 202 11.12 32.00 2.91
C LEU A 202 11.59 31.06 1.80
N LEU A 203 12.28 31.57 0.78
CA LEU A 203 12.82 30.75 -0.31
C LEU A 203 13.89 29.79 0.20
N TYR A 204 14.82 30.25 1.04
CA TYR A 204 15.85 29.42 1.65
C TYR A 204 15.25 28.28 2.48
N ALA A 205 14.27 28.59 3.34
CA ALA A 205 13.56 27.58 4.11
C ALA A 205 12.84 26.58 3.20
N ASN A 206 12.21 27.03 2.10
CA ASN A 206 11.53 26.16 1.15
C ASN A 206 12.46 25.18 0.43
N VAL A 207 13.73 25.53 0.17
CA VAL A 207 14.70 24.57 -0.41
C VAL A 207 14.94 23.40 0.54
N ILE A 208 15.07 23.67 1.85
CA ILE A 208 15.20 22.61 2.86
C ILE A 208 13.89 21.83 2.99
N THR A 209 12.74 22.50 2.97
CA THR A 209 11.44 21.81 2.97
C THR A 209 11.32 20.84 1.78
N ALA A 210 11.73 21.26 0.58
CA ALA A 210 11.73 20.39 -0.60
C ALA A 210 12.62 19.14 -0.41
N LEU A 211 13.79 19.29 0.22
CA LEU A 211 14.65 18.17 0.60
C LEU A 211 13.98 17.24 1.62
N GLU A 212 13.39 17.80 2.67
CA GLU A 212 12.68 17.05 3.72
C GLU A 212 11.55 16.21 3.11
N THR A 213 10.72 16.84 2.28
CA THR A 213 9.61 16.19 1.57
C THR A 213 10.12 15.07 0.64
N TYR A 214 11.15 15.33 -0.17
CA TYR A 214 11.73 14.29 -1.03
C TYR A 214 12.19 13.07 -0.22
N LEU A 215 12.93 13.29 0.87
CA LEU A 215 13.44 12.19 1.70
C LEU A 215 12.31 11.43 2.39
N ALA A 216 11.27 12.12 2.85
CA ALA A 216 10.10 11.49 3.46
C ALA A 216 9.34 10.66 2.43
N ASP A 217 8.95 11.26 1.31
CA ASP A 217 8.13 10.62 0.29
C ASP A 217 8.85 9.41 -0.31
N VAL A 218 10.13 9.55 -0.65
CA VAL A 218 10.88 8.43 -1.23
C VAL A 218 11.06 7.29 -0.22
N PHE A 219 11.22 7.60 1.06
CA PHE A 219 11.33 6.59 2.11
C PHE A 219 10.00 5.86 2.26
N VAL A 220 8.93 6.58 2.60
CA VAL A 220 7.57 6.06 2.82
C VAL A 220 7.07 5.25 1.62
N ASN A 221 7.22 5.79 0.42
CA ASN A 221 6.81 5.09 -0.78
C ASN A 221 7.60 3.78 -0.98
N THR A 222 8.89 3.74 -0.65
CA THR A 222 9.70 2.54 -0.84
C THR A 222 9.40 1.43 0.18
N ILE A 223 9.18 1.77 1.45
CA ILE A 223 8.85 0.77 2.48
C ILE A 223 7.45 0.19 2.31
N PHE A 224 6.42 1.00 2.05
CA PHE A 224 5.05 0.48 1.96
C PHE A 224 4.77 -0.26 0.64
N ASN A 225 5.55 -0.02 -0.42
CA ASN A 225 5.44 -0.78 -1.66
C ASN A 225 6.26 -2.08 -1.68
N ASN A 226 7.10 -2.33 -0.67
CA ASN A 226 7.93 -3.53 -0.61
C ASN A 226 7.98 -4.11 0.80
N THR A 227 7.25 -5.20 0.99
CA THR A 227 7.18 -5.93 2.27
C THR A 227 8.55 -6.34 2.84
N LEU A 228 9.58 -6.56 2.00
CA LEU A 228 10.94 -6.83 2.46
C LEU A 228 11.57 -5.59 3.12
N TYR A 229 11.35 -4.41 2.54
CA TYR A 229 11.86 -3.16 3.11
C TYR A 229 11.07 -2.75 4.34
N LEU A 230 9.74 -2.91 4.35
CA LEU A 230 8.93 -2.73 5.56
C LEU A 230 9.46 -3.59 6.72
N ARG A 231 9.69 -4.87 6.45
CA ARG A 231 10.27 -5.80 7.43
C ARG A 231 11.65 -5.34 7.89
N LYS A 232 12.56 -5.01 6.97
CA LYS A 232 13.90 -4.50 7.31
C LYS A 232 13.83 -3.25 8.18
N PHE A 233 12.90 -2.33 7.90
CA PHE A 233 12.71 -1.15 8.72
C PHE A 233 12.26 -1.50 10.14
N VAL A 234 11.27 -2.38 10.29
CA VAL A 234 10.81 -2.87 11.61
C VAL A 234 11.94 -3.56 12.39
N GLU A 235 12.79 -4.33 11.71
CA GLU A 235 13.90 -5.05 12.35
C GLU A 235 15.08 -4.14 12.72
N THR A 236 15.27 -3.01 12.03
CA THR A 236 16.45 -2.15 12.18
C THR A 236 16.18 -0.84 12.93
N TYR A 237 14.96 -0.29 12.85
CA TYR A 237 14.63 1.01 13.43
C TYR A 237 14.62 0.98 14.97
N PRO A 238 15.32 1.89 15.67
CA PRO A 238 15.49 1.83 17.13
C PRO A 238 14.20 1.81 17.97
N ARG A 239 13.08 2.36 17.47
CA ARG A 239 11.78 2.34 18.17
C ARG A 239 11.09 0.99 18.12
N PHE A 240 11.49 0.12 17.20
CA PHE A 240 10.94 -1.23 17.04
C PHE A 240 11.92 -2.31 17.49
N LYS A 241 13.22 -2.02 17.35
CA LYS A 241 14.30 -2.80 17.93
C LYS A 241 14.23 -2.65 19.45
N GLY A 242 14.04 -3.75 20.19
CA GLY A 242 13.70 -3.83 21.63
C GLY A 242 14.61 -3.14 22.67
N ASN A 243 15.29 -2.07 22.30
CA ASN A 243 16.16 -1.21 23.07
C ASN A 243 15.34 -0.25 23.96
N GLU A 244 16.00 0.71 24.62
CA GLU A 244 15.33 1.73 25.42
C GLU A 244 14.31 2.54 24.58
N ASN A 245 13.07 2.65 25.09
CA ASN A 245 11.92 3.29 24.44
C ASN A 245 11.34 2.58 23.20
N ALA A 246 11.64 1.29 23.02
CA ALA A 246 11.05 0.48 21.96
C ALA A 246 9.61 0.05 22.27
N HIS A 247 8.84 -0.25 21.23
CA HIS A 247 7.54 -0.88 21.33
C HIS A 247 7.68 -2.28 21.95
N LYS A 248 7.26 -2.41 23.22
CA LYS A 248 7.20 -3.69 23.92
C LYS A 248 5.80 -4.28 23.83
N PHE A 249 5.72 -5.59 23.64
CA PHE A 249 4.47 -6.34 23.63
C PHE A 249 4.72 -7.77 24.12
N THR A 250 3.67 -8.42 24.61
CA THR A 250 3.68 -9.81 25.06
C THR A 250 3.48 -10.79 23.90
N LEU A 251 3.82 -12.07 24.11
CA LEU A 251 3.61 -13.10 23.09
C LEU A 251 2.13 -13.20 22.64
N SER A 252 1.19 -13.02 23.58
CA SER A 252 -0.26 -13.00 23.30
C SER A 252 -0.68 -11.86 22.37
N GLU A 253 0.09 -10.78 22.31
CA GLU A 253 -0.21 -9.60 21.48
C GLU A 253 0.42 -9.69 20.09
N ILE A 254 1.24 -10.72 19.79
CA ILE A 254 1.96 -10.85 18.51
C ILE A 254 1.02 -10.72 17.32
N PHE A 255 -0.06 -11.50 17.30
CA PHE A 255 -0.97 -11.48 16.15
C PHE A 255 -1.68 -10.13 16.02
N THR A 256 -2.11 -9.53 17.13
CA THR A 256 -2.74 -8.20 17.13
C THR A 256 -1.78 -7.10 16.65
N LYS A 257 -0.51 -7.14 17.08
CA LYS A 257 0.52 -6.17 16.68
C LYS A 257 0.99 -6.38 15.25
N TYR A 258 1.16 -7.63 14.83
CA TYR A 258 1.46 -7.96 13.44
C TYR A 258 0.35 -7.48 12.52
N ASN A 259 -0.91 -7.62 12.95
CA ASN A 259 -2.05 -7.13 12.18
C ASN A 259 -2.00 -5.60 11.97
N LYS A 260 -1.56 -4.87 12.99
CA LYS A 260 -1.46 -3.41 12.98
C LYS A 260 -0.06 -2.91 12.61
N ILE A 261 0.81 -3.75 12.05
CA ILE A 261 2.23 -3.40 11.89
C ILE A 261 2.42 -2.18 10.99
N GLU A 262 1.64 -2.07 9.91
CA GLU A 262 1.70 -0.93 9.00
C GLU A 262 1.13 0.35 9.64
N GLU A 263 0.05 0.27 10.43
CA GLU A 263 -0.49 1.40 11.21
C GLU A 263 0.57 1.91 12.20
N ILE A 264 1.16 1.00 12.98
CA ILE A 264 2.22 1.30 13.96
C ILE A 264 3.44 1.93 13.27
N VAL A 265 3.85 1.38 12.13
CA VAL A 265 4.97 1.89 11.35
C VAL A 265 4.66 3.28 10.78
N THR A 266 3.43 3.49 10.30
CA THR A 266 2.96 4.78 9.78
C THR A 266 3.00 5.86 10.85
N ASP A 267 2.45 5.58 12.04
CA ASP A 267 2.42 6.52 13.16
C ASP A 267 3.83 6.95 13.58
N GLU A 268 4.77 6.00 13.64
CA GLU A 268 6.17 6.29 13.97
C GLU A 268 6.86 7.12 12.88
N ILE A 269 6.61 6.81 11.61
CA ILE A 269 7.19 7.52 10.46
C ILE A 269 6.71 8.97 10.39
N ILE A 270 5.42 9.23 10.62
CA ILE A 270 4.86 10.59 10.62
C ILE A 270 5.53 11.46 11.70
N GLY A 271 5.92 10.86 12.82
CA GLY A 271 6.65 11.53 13.89
C GLY A 271 8.13 11.83 13.57
N ILE A 272 8.67 11.36 12.44
CA ILE A 272 10.08 11.52 12.10
C ILE A 272 10.35 12.92 11.55
N ILE A 273 11.38 13.54 12.10
CA ILE A 273 11.86 14.84 11.66
C ILE A 273 12.91 14.65 10.56
N TYR A 274 12.51 14.78 9.30
CA TYR A 274 13.37 14.45 8.15
C TYR A 274 14.54 15.41 7.91
N HIS A 275 14.52 16.64 8.44
CA HIS A 275 15.72 17.49 8.45
C HIS A 275 16.78 17.02 9.45
N ASN A 276 16.49 16.07 10.34
CA ASN A 276 17.51 15.48 11.19
C ASN A 276 18.26 14.36 10.43
N LEU A 277 19.18 14.75 9.55
CA LEU A 277 19.93 13.82 8.71
C LEU A 277 20.80 12.82 9.51
N GLN A 278 21.07 13.09 10.80
CA GLN A 278 21.77 12.14 11.66
C GLN A 278 20.92 10.90 11.95
N THR A 279 19.60 11.07 12.03
CA THR A 279 18.63 9.96 12.18
C THR A 279 18.27 9.36 10.83
N ILE A 280 18.09 10.19 9.79
CA ILE A 280 17.66 9.70 8.47
C ILE A 280 18.75 8.88 7.77
N LYS A 281 20.02 9.28 7.88
CA LYS A 281 21.14 8.56 7.27
C LYS A 281 21.20 7.06 7.64
N PRO A 282 21.19 6.66 8.94
CA PRO A 282 21.18 5.25 9.30
C PRO A 282 19.89 4.56 8.86
N MET A 283 18.73 5.23 8.86
CA MET A 283 17.48 4.63 8.37
C MET A 283 17.57 4.19 6.90
N PHE A 284 18.08 5.05 6.01
CA PHE A 284 18.27 4.72 4.60
C PHE A 284 19.30 3.61 4.41
N LYS A 285 20.40 3.66 5.17
CA LYS A 285 21.44 2.63 5.12
C LYS A 285 20.93 1.28 5.58
N ASP A 286 20.29 1.21 6.74
CA ASP A 286 19.90 -0.06 7.35
C ASP A 286 18.69 -0.70 6.65
N THR A 287 17.78 0.12 6.12
CA THR A 287 16.56 -0.35 5.43
C THR A 287 16.84 -0.68 3.96
N PHE A 288 17.50 0.23 3.24
CA PHE A 288 17.65 0.17 1.78
C PHE A 288 19.07 -0.08 1.30
N ASN A 289 20.07 -0.07 2.20
CA ASN A 289 21.49 -0.08 1.84
C ASN A 289 21.90 1.11 0.96
N VAL A 290 21.26 2.27 1.17
CA VAL A 290 21.58 3.53 0.49
C VAL A 290 22.45 4.40 1.38
N GLU A 291 23.58 4.86 0.84
CA GLU A 291 24.53 5.67 1.59
C GLU A 291 24.41 7.15 1.23
N PHE A 292 24.35 8.00 2.25
CA PHE A 292 24.38 9.45 2.07
C PHE A 292 25.80 9.92 1.73
N PRO A 293 25.95 11.03 0.98
CA PRO A 293 27.25 11.59 0.61
C PRO A 293 28.17 11.78 1.82
N LYS A 294 29.48 11.62 1.60
CA LYS A 294 30.49 11.74 2.67
C LYS A 294 30.60 13.17 3.20
N ASP A 295 30.51 14.16 2.32
CA ASP A 295 30.52 15.57 2.70
C ASP A 295 29.09 16.13 2.66
N MET A 296 28.56 16.44 3.85
CA MET A 296 27.25 17.07 4.04
C MET A 296 27.35 18.35 4.88
N LYS A 297 28.57 18.89 5.08
CA LYS A 297 28.77 20.03 5.99
C LYS A 297 27.89 21.22 5.63
N LYS A 298 27.81 21.55 4.34
CA LYS A 298 26.98 22.65 3.84
C LYS A 298 25.49 22.43 4.12
N ILE A 299 24.98 21.21 3.92
CA ILE A 299 23.57 20.88 4.18
C ILE A 299 23.26 20.95 5.68
N PHE A 300 24.15 20.46 6.54
CA PHE A 300 23.97 20.59 8.00
C PHE A 300 23.92 22.05 8.45
N VAL A 301 24.82 22.89 7.92
CA VAL A 301 24.79 24.34 8.18
C VAL A 301 23.47 24.95 7.69
N ALA A 302 23.02 24.58 6.50
CA ALA A 302 21.77 25.09 5.94
C ALA A 302 20.52 24.69 6.75
N ILE A 303 20.48 23.48 7.29
CA ILE A 303 19.41 23.04 8.21
C ILE A 303 19.41 23.89 9.49
N GLN A 304 20.58 24.23 10.03
CA GLN A 304 20.67 25.14 11.20
C GLN A 304 20.17 26.55 10.86
N ILE A 305 20.56 27.08 9.69
CA ILE A 305 20.09 28.38 9.20
C ILE A 305 18.57 28.36 9.04
N ARG A 306 18.00 27.31 8.43
CA ARG A 306 16.54 27.14 8.30
C ARG A 306 15.85 27.09 9.66
N HIS A 307 16.43 26.40 10.66
CA HIS A 307 15.89 26.40 12.02
C HIS A 307 15.87 27.80 12.63
N ASP A 308 16.93 28.58 12.46
CA ASP A 308 17.01 29.97 12.91
C ASP A 308 16.03 30.88 12.16
N ILE A 309 15.85 30.69 10.85
CA ILE A 309 14.84 31.40 10.04
C ILE A 309 13.44 31.16 10.62
N VAL A 310 13.05 29.90 10.81
CA VAL A 310 11.68 29.54 11.21
C VAL A 310 11.39 29.87 12.66
N HIS A 311 12.33 29.60 13.59
CA HIS A 311 12.07 29.73 15.03
C HIS A 311 12.64 30.99 15.67
N ARG A 312 13.55 31.70 14.99
CA ARG A 312 14.21 32.90 15.52
C ARG A 312 14.23 34.06 14.53
N ASN A 313 13.39 34.00 13.50
CA ASN A 313 13.26 35.03 12.48
C ASN A 313 14.61 35.42 11.84
N GLY A 314 15.45 34.42 11.60
CA GLY A 314 16.77 34.56 10.95
C GLY A 314 17.91 34.96 11.90
N LYS A 315 17.67 35.01 13.22
CA LYS A 315 18.73 35.30 14.20
C LYS A 315 19.36 34.02 14.75
N THR A 316 20.67 34.04 14.94
CA THR A 316 21.42 32.94 15.55
C THR A 316 21.04 32.74 17.01
N LYS A 317 21.51 31.66 17.63
CA LYS A 317 21.57 31.60 19.10
C LYS A 317 22.39 32.78 19.62
N MET A 318 22.01 33.28 20.80
CA MET A 318 22.80 34.29 21.50
C MET A 318 24.21 33.74 21.74
N ASP A 319 25.21 34.50 21.32
CA ASP A 319 26.58 34.19 21.66
C ASP A 319 26.77 34.39 23.17
N LYS A 320 27.23 33.35 23.87
CA LYS A 320 27.35 33.37 25.34
C LYS A 320 28.41 34.35 25.84
N LYS A 321 29.41 34.68 25.02
CA LYS A 321 30.52 35.57 25.37
C LYS A 321 30.19 37.03 25.03
N THR A 322 29.68 37.29 23.82
CA THR A 322 29.39 38.66 23.37
C THR A 322 27.99 39.13 23.76
N LYS A 323 27.08 38.22 24.14
CA LYS A 323 25.66 38.50 24.42
C LYS A 323 24.91 39.17 23.26
N VAL A 324 25.39 38.99 22.03
CA VAL A 324 24.77 39.53 20.81
C VAL A 324 24.15 38.39 20.00
N PHE A 325 23.07 38.71 19.30
CA PHE A 325 22.50 37.86 18.25
C PHE A 325 23.09 38.30 16.91
N ALA A 326 23.66 37.36 16.15
CA ALA A 326 23.96 37.62 14.75
C ALA A 326 22.69 37.35 13.93
N GLU A 327 22.57 38.02 12.79
CA GLU A 327 21.48 37.80 11.87
C GLU A 327 22.02 37.22 10.57
N HIS A 328 21.36 36.19 10.06
CA HIS A 328 21.77 35.56 8.81
C HIS A 328 21.58 36.54 7.66
N THR A 329 22.58 36.63 6.79
CA THR A 329 22.46 37.40 5.55
C THR A 329 22.22 36.41 4.43
N ILE A 330 20.98 36.38 3.93
CA ILE A 330 20.56 35.46 2.89
C ILE A 330 20.08 36.29 1.71
N GLY A 331 20.74 36.11 0.58
CA GLY A 331 20.33 36.68 -0.70
C GLY A 331 20.35 35.62 -1.80
N LYS A 332 20.40 36.11 -3.04
CA LYS A 332 20.35 35.28 -4.25
C LYS A 332 21.47 34.24 -4.30
N ALA A 333 22.68 34.63 -3.89
CA ALA A 333 23.85 33.75 -3.91
C ALA A 333 23.69 32.57 -2.95
N GLU A 334 23.30 32.82 -1.69
CA GLU A 334 23.14 31.79 -0.68
C GLU A 334 22.02 30.79 -1.03
N ILE A 335 20.93 31.27 -1.65
CA ILE A 335 19.84 30.41 -2.11
C ILE A 335 20.29 29.54 -3.28
N ASN A 336 20.97 30.11 -4.28
CA ASN A 336 21.48 29.34 -5.43
C ASN A 336 22.50 28.28 -5.00
N ASP A 337 23.41 28.63 -4.09
CA ASP A 337 24.37 27.68 -3.51
C ASP A 337 23.65 26.55 -2.77
N LEU A 338 22.63 26.87 -1.98
CA LEU A 338 21.83 25.85 -1.29
C LEU A 338 21.10 24.93 -2.29
N ILE A 339 20.50 25.49 -3.33
CA ILE A 339 19.81 24.73 -4.37
C ILE A 339 20.77 23.77 -5.06
N PHE A 340 21.99 24.23 -5.38
CA PHE A 340 23.01 23.39 -6.00
C PHE A 340 23.40 22.21 -5.11
N GLU A 341 23.75 22.47 -3.85
CA GLU A 341 24.16 21.41 -2.91
C GLU A 341 23.03 20.42 -2.61
N THR A 342 21.80 20.93 -2.45
CA THR A 342 20.62 20.10 -2.19
C THR A 342 20.27 19.24 -3.39
N SER A 343 20.27 19.80 -4.60
CA SER A 343 19.98 19.05 -5.83
C SER A 343 21.02 17.97 -6.08
N LYS A 344 22.30 18.28 -5.84
CA LYS A 344 23.39 17.30 -5.95
C LYS A 344 23.19 16.14 -4.97
N PHE A 345 22.83 16.44 -3.72
CA PHE A 345 22.53 15.42 -2.71
C PHE A 345 21.35 14.54 -3.14
N VAL A 346 20.23 15.14 -3.56
CA VAL A 346 19.04 14.40 -3.99
C VAL A 346 19.35 13.49 -5.17
N VAL A 347 20.10 13.97 -6.18
CA VAL A 347 20.51 13.17 -7.34
C VAL A 347 21.32 11.93 -6.94
N GLU A 348 22.20 12.04 -5.95
CA GLU A 348 23.03 10.91 -5.50
C GLU A 348 22.20 9.85 -4.76
N ILE A 349 21.23 10.27 -3.96
CA ILE A 349 20.26 9.37 -3.32
C ILE A 349 19.36 8.72 -4.37
N ASP A 350 18.78 9.52 -5.26
CA ASP A 350 17.84 9.06 -6.29
C ASP A 350 18.45 7.97 -7.19
N LYS A 351 19.70 8.16 -7.62
CA LYS A 351 20.46 7.16 -8.40
C LYS A 351 20.67 5.84 -7.67
N GLN A 352 20.80 5.86 -6.35
CA GLN A 352 20.91 4.63 -5.56
C GLN A 352 19.54 3.98 -5.41
N MET A 353 18.50 4.78 -5.12
CA MET A 353 17.11 4.32 -5.00
C MET A 353 16.58 3.69 -6.31
N MET A 354 17.00 4.19 -7.48
CA MET A 354 16.65 3.61 -8.80
C MET A 354 17.21 2.20 -9.04
N LYS A 355 18.19 1.74 -8.25
CA LYS A 355 18.77 0.40 -8.36
C LYS A 355 18.06 -0.64 -7.49
N LEU A 356 17.11 -0.21 -6.67
CA LEU A 356 16.29 -1.02 -5.77
C LEU A 356 14.97 -1.41 -6.45
#